data_AF-A0A7S0PKH9-F1
#
_entry.id   AF-A0A7S0PKH9-F1
#
_cell.length_a   1.000
_cell.length_b   1.000
_cell.length_c   1.000
_cell.angle_alpha   90.00
_cell.angle_beta   90.00
_cell.angle_gamma   90.00
#
_symmetry.space_group_name_H-M   'P 1'
#
loop_
_entity.id
_entity.type
_entity.pdbx_description
1 polymer ?
#
loop_
_entity_poly.entity_id
_entity_poly.type
_entity_poly.pdbx_seq_one_letter_code
_entity_poly.pdbx_strand_id
1 'polypeptide(L)'
;KGREAEREPWDHTRMGDREAQYAADKAFMENLLSRAPFNEYDAYWCLCSSKHHGVGVLVKRGIKPPISISRTLTIGQTTSDDIDTTEGRVLILEYERFVFMNSYVPNNGAKPDRWERRRLWDARMEAFVKHHNAPGRKPLIWCGDLNVAHREVDVGPQPEMFVHTAGFTVPERQRFGQILLKGGLVDVYRALHGDRQAFTWRSHLGSGGPIRAAYDWAGMRLDYFIASASLMPRVKSIRLSTDSMVEEFARLRPVTCFFGSDHCALFLTLHPHDASDASEAKEHAKDVICISD
;
A
#
# COMPACT_ATOMS: atom_id res chain seq x y z
N LYS A 1 -32.97 -28.48 -18.16
CA LYS A 1 -31.51 -28.18 -18.05
C LYS A 1 -31.32 -26.75 -18.55
N GLY A 2 -31.49 -25.77 -17.66
CA GLY A 2 -31.23 -24.37 -18.01
C GLY A 2 -29.73 -24.17 -18.18
N ARG A 3 -29.32 -23.59 -19.30
CA ARG A 3 -27.96 -23.08 -19.47
C ARG A 3 -27.82 -21.95 -18.44
N GLU A 4 -26.98 -22.15 -17.43
CA GLU A 4 -26.41 -21.01 -16.71
C GLU A 4 -25.73 -20.15 -17.78
N ALA A 5 -26.25 -18.94 -18.00
CA ALA A 5 -25.56 -17.97 -18.83
C ALA A 5 -24.18 -17.76 -18.20
N GLU A 6 -23.11 -18.08 -18.93
CA GLU A 6 -21.75 -17.77 -18.52
C GLU A 6 -21.71 -16.28 -18.18
N ARG A 7 -21.59 -15.97 -16.88
CA ARG A 7 -21.44 -14.60 -16.43
C ARG A 7 -20.12 -14.08 -16.98
N GLU A 8 -20.13 -12.92 -17.62
CA GLU A 8 -18.90 -12.29 -18.09
C GLU A 8 -17.85 -12.22 -16.97
N PRO A 9 -16.58 -12.52 -17.29
CA PRO A 9 -15.47 -12.42 -16.35
C PRO A 9 -15.48 -11.08 -15.60
N TRP A 10 -15.02 -11.08 -14.35
CA TRP A 10 -14.98 -9.85 -13.56
C TRP A 10 -13.89 -8.92 -14.09
N ASP A 11 -14.25 -7.69 -14.45
CA ASP A 11 -13.30 -6.66 -14.85
C ASP A 11 -12.70 -5.99 -13.60
N HIS A 12 -11.49 -6.40 -13.23
CA HIS A 12 -10.74 -5.86 -12.10
C HIS A 12 -10.29 -4.39 -12.32
N THR A 13 -10.48 -3.83 -13.51
CA THR A 13 -10.03 -2.47 -13.86
C THR A 13 -11.10 -1.41 -13.67
N ARG A 14 -12.36 -1.82 -13.44
CA ARG A 14 -13.52 -0.91 -13.37
C ARG A 14 -14.43 -1.26 -12.19
N MET A 15 -15.04 -0.23 -11.62
CA MET A 15 -16.08 -0.43 -10.60
C MET A 15 -17.28 -1.15 -11.22
N GLY A 16 -17.67 -2.27 -10.61
CA GLY A 16 -18.87 -3.00 -11.00
C GLY A 16 -20.15 -2.26 -10.63
N ASP A 17 -21.24 -2.56 -11.32
CA ASP A 17 -22.60 -2.06 -11.08
C ASP A 17 -23.63 -3.20 -11.05
N ARG A 18 -23.15 -4.44 -10.86
CA ARG A 18 -23.95 -5.68 -10.96
C ARG A 18 -25.04 -5.81 -9.90
N GLU A 19 -24.97 -5.05 -8.80
CA GLU A 19 -25.99 -4.99 -7.76
C GLU A 19 -26.28 -3.53 -7.37
N ALA A 20 -27.46 -3.26 -6.82
CA ALA A 20 -27.92 -1.90 -6.51
C ALA A 20 -26.93 -1.11 -5.64
N GLN A 21 -26.31 -1.75 -4.65
CA GLN A 21 -25.32 -1.08 -3.82
C GLN A 21 -24.02 -0.80 -4.58
N TYR A 22 -23.53 -1.72 -5.43
CA TYR A 22 -22.34 -1.45 -6.26
C TYR A 22 -22.60 -0.31 -7.24
N ALA A 23 -23.80 -0.24 -7.82
CA ALA A 23 -24.21 0.86 -8.69
C ALA A 23 -24.21 2.20 -7.94
N ALA A 24 -24.69 2.24 -6.69
CA ALA A 24 -24.67 3.43 -5.85
C ALA A 24 -23.23 3.88 -5.51
N ASP A 25 -22.36 2.94 -5.10
CA ASP A 25 -20.96 3.23 -4.77
C ASP A 25 -20.19 3.71 -6.01
N LYS A 26 -20.41 3.06 -7.17
CA LYS A 26 -19.85 3.48 -8.47
C LYS A 26 -20.28 4.89 -8.82
N ALA A 27 -21.58 5.20 -8.74
CA ALA A 27 -22.09 6.53 -9.06
C ALA A 27 -21.52 7.60 -8.12
N PHE A 28 -21.36 7.29 -6.84
CA PHE A 28 -20.71 8.18 -5.87
C PHE A 28 -19.25 8.44 -6.26
N MET A 29 -18.48 7.40 -6.56
CA MET A 29 -17.07 7.53 -6.93
C MET A 29 -16.88 8.24 -8.27
N GLU A 30 -17.69 7.95 -9.28
CA GLU A 30 -17.64 8.65 -10.57
C GLU A 30 -17.97 10.14 -10.41
N ASN A 31 -18.97 10.48 -9.57
CA ASN A 31 -19.29 11.85 -9.22
C ASN A 31 -18.11 12.54 -8.51
N LEU A 32 -17.52 11.89 -7.51
CA LEU A 32 -16.35 12.41 -6.79
C LEU A 32 -15.18 12.68 -7.74
N LEU A 33 -14.84 11.72 -8.60
CA LEU A 33 -13.74 11.83 -9.58
C LEU A 33 -14.03 12.86 -10.68
N SER A 34 -15.30 13.17 -10.96
CA SER A 34 -15.67 14.20 -11.93
C SER A 34 -15.51 15.64 -11.42
N ARG A 35 -15.26 15.83 -10.11
CA ARG A 35 -15.22 17.14 -9.45
C ARG A 35 -13.80 17.51 -9.02
N ALA A 36 -13.53 18.80 -8.94
CA ALA A 36 -12.26 19.29 -8.41
C ALA A 36 -12.08 18.89 -6.93
N PRO A 37 -10.86 18.54 -6.49
CA PRO A 37 -9.62 18.50 -7.29
C PRO A 37 -9.41 17.18 -8.06
N PHE A 38 -10.29 16.17 -7.90
CA PHE A 38 -10.08 14.82 -8.45
C PHE A 38 -10.23 14.71 -9.96
N ASN A 39 -10.97 15.62 -10.60
CA ASN A 39 -11.06 15.70 -12.06
C ASN A 39 -9.70 15.97 -12.74
N GLU A 40 -8.72 16.46 -11.99
CA GLU A 40 -7.34 16.62 -12.42
C GLU A 40 -6.53 15.32 -12.35
N TYR A 41 -7.13 14.16 -12.06
CA TYR A 41 -6.43 12.88 -11.91
C TYR A 41 -6.97 11.81 -12.88
N ASP A 42 -6.09 10.93 -13.31
CA ASP A 42 -6.41 9.65 -13.92
C ASP A 42 -6.40 8.57 -12.82
N ALA A 43 -7.44 7.73 -12.80
CA ALA A 43 -7.60 6.69 -11.79
C ALA A 43 -7.30 5.31 -12.38
N TYR A 44 -6.42 4.57 -11.71
CA TYR A 44 -6.07 3.20 -12.06
C TYR A 44 -6.47 2.27 -10.93
N TRP A 45 -7.06 1.14 -11.28
CA TRP A 45 -7.64 0.20 -10.31
C TRP A 45 -7.15 -1.22 -10.51
N CYS A 46 -7.12 -1.95 -9.39
CA CYS A 46 -7.15 -3.40 -9.32
C CYS A 46 -8.18 -3.78 -8.24
N LEU A 47 -9.43 -4.00 -8.62
CA LEU A 47 -10.55 -4.16 -7.69
C LEU A 47 -10.86 -5.62 -7.44
N CYS A 48 -11.22 -5.98 -6.21
CA CYS A 48 -11.72 -7.31 -5.89
C CYS A 48 -13.08 -7.58 -6.55
N SER A 49 -13.41 -8.85 -6.79
CA SER A 49 -14.76 -9.27 -7.20
C SER A 49 -15.82 -9.18 -6.09
N SER A 50 -15.45 -8.65 -4.93
CA SER A 50 -16.31 -8.42 -3.77
C SER A 50 -15.97 -7.06 -3.12
N LYS A 51 -16.77 -6.60 -2.17
CA LYS A 51 -16.52 -5.37 -1.39
C LYS A 51 -15.37 -5.47 -0.37
N HIS A 52 -14.47 -6.42 -0.55
CA HIS A 52 -13.36 -6.65 0.34
C HIS A 52 -12.08 -6.52 -0.47
N HIS A 53 -11.17 -5.65 -0.03
CA HIS A 53 -9.88 -5.39 -0.70
C HIS A 53 -10.03 -4.60 -2.01
N GLY A 54 -8.95 -4.57 -2.79
CA GLY A 54 -8.80 -3.72 -3.96
C GLY A 54 -7.80 -2.60 -3.70
N VAL A 55 -7.09 -2.18 -4.73
CA VAL A 55 -6.16 -1.05 -4.67
C VAL A 55 -6.41 -0.06 -5.80
N GLY A 56 -6.15 1.21 -5.51
CA GLY A 56 -6.25 2.30 -6.47
C GLY A 56 -5.01 3.18 -6.48
N VAL A 57 -4.73 3.80 -7.63
CA VAL A 57 -3.71 4.85 -7.77
C VAL A 57 -4.31 5.99 -8.57
N LEU A 58 -4.27 7.20 -8.00
CA LEU A 58 -4.64 8.43 -8.69
C LEU A 58 -3.37 9.15 -9.16
N VAL A 59 -3.27 9.40 -10.46
CA VAL A 59 -2.14 10.07 -11.09
C VAL A 59 -2.60 11.42 -11.62
N LYS A 60 -1.96 12.51 -11.19
CA LYS A 60 -2.32 13.85 -11.66
C LYS A 60 -2.12 13.97 -13.17
N ARG A 61 -3.13 14.46 -13.88
CA ARG A 61 -3.11 14.79 -15.30
C ARG A 61 -1.96 15.78 -15.57
N GLY A 62 -1.24 15.56 -16.67
CA GLY A 62 -0.03 16.30 -17.01
C GLY A 62 1.27 15.67 -16.51
N ILE A 63 1.19 14.62 -15.68
CA ILE A 63 2.29 13.64 -15.55
C ILE A 63 2.21 12.71 -16.75
N LYS A 64 3.36 12.32 -17.32
CA LYS A 64 3.40 11.32 -18.40
C LYS A 64 2.69 10.04 -17.93
N PRO A 65 1.81 9.42 -18.73
CA PRO A 65 1.15 8.18 -18.35
C PRO A 65 2.18 7.04 -18.18
N PRO A 66 1.85 6.00 -17.40
CA PRO A 66 2.68 4.80 -17.31
C PRO A 66 2.82 4.13 -18.69
N ILE A 67 4.01 3.58 -18.95
CA ILE A 67 4.34 2.80 -20.15
C ILE A 67 3.56 1.48 -20.15
N SER A 68 3.41 0.87 -18.98
CA SER A 68 2.67 -0.37 -18.79
C SER A 68 1.99 -0.37 -17.41
N ILE A 69 0.90 -1.13 -17.30
CA ILE A 69 0.16 -1.34 -16.06
C ILE A 69 0.00 -2.84 -15.87
N SER A 70 0.40 -3.36 -14.71
CA SER A 70 0.26 -4.76 -14.32
C SER A 70 -0.51 -4.90 -13.01
N ARG A 71 -1.20 -6.03 -12.84
CA ARG A 71 -2.00 -6.40 -11.67
C ARG A 71 -1.53 -7.71 -11.05
N THR A 72 -0.31 -8.12 -11.38
CA THR A 72 0.27 -9.38 -10.99
C THR A 72 1.75 -9.24 -10.64
N LEU A 73 2.19 -9.99 -9.63
CA LEU A 73 3.60 -10.22 -9.28
C LEU A 73 4.27 -11.27 -10.18
N THR A 74 3.54 -11.83 -11.16
CA THR A 74 4.09 -12.78 -12.13
C THR A 74 5.15 -12.10 -12.98
N ILE A 75 6.31 -12.74 -13.11
CA ILE A 75 7.43 -12.25 -13.90
C ILE A 75 7.38 -12.92 -15.28
N GLY A 76 7.51 -12.13 -16.35
CA GLY A 76 7.59 -12.64 -17.72
C GLY A 76 6.60 -11.94 -18.64
N GLN A 77 6.10 -12.68 -19.63
CA GLN A 77 5.03 -12.18 -20.50
C GLN A 77 3.71 -12.22 -19.72
N THR A 78 3.19 -11.04 -19.39
CA THR A 78 1.89 -10.86 -18.77
C THR A 78 0.96 -10.08 -19.69
N THR A 79 -0.33 -10.35 -19.62
CA THR A 79 -1.41 -9.62 -20.29
C THR A 79 -2.10 -8.66 -19.32
N SER A 80 -2.98 -7.80 -19.83
CA SER A 80 -3.81 -6.91 -18.99
C SER A 80 -4.76 -7.68 -18.05
N ASP A 81 -5.04 -8.93 -18.39
CA ASP A 81 -6.02 -9.79 -17.71
C ASP A 81 -5.35 -10.62 -16.60
N ASP A 82 -4.02 -10.65 -16.55
CA ASP A 82 -3.30 -11.37 -15.51
C ASP A 82 -3.45 -10.67 -14.16
N ILE A 83 -4.02 -11.41 -13.22
CA ILE A 83 -4.21 -10.97 -11.84
C ILE A 83 -3.74 -12.06 -10.89
N ASP A 84 -3.05 -11.68 -9.82
CA ASP A 84 -2.48 -12.65 -8.87
C ASP A 84 -3.55 -13.50 -8.16
N THR A 85 -4.67 -12.85 -7.83
CA THR A 85 -5.81 -13.36 -7.09
C THR A 85 -7.03 -12.51 -7.44
N THR A 86 -8.24 -13.02 -7.26
CA THR A 86 -9.48 -12.24 -7.43
C THR A 86 -9.65 -11.10 -6.42
N GLU A 87 -8.70 -10.91 -5.49
CA GLU A 87 -8.75 -9.93 -4.42
C GLU A 87 -8.19 -8.55 -4.77
N GLY A 88 -7.56 -8.39 -5.95
CA GLY A 88 -7.14 -7.07 -6.43
C GLY A 88 -6.07 -6.38 -5.56
N ARG A 89 -5.04 -7.12 -5.14
CA ARG A 89 -4.09 -6.66 -4.11
C ARG A 89 -2.83 -5.97 -4.62
N VAL A 90 -2.61 -5.92 -5.93
CA VAL A 90 -1.40 -5.34 -6.53
C VAL A 90 -1.79 -4.49 -7.73
N LEU A 91 -1.22 -3.31 -7.80
CA LEU A 91 -1.27 -2.45 -8.97
C LEU A 91 0.11 -1.84 -9.21
N ILE A 92 0.70 -2.17 -10.36
CA ILE A 92 2.04 -1.78 -10.76
C ILE A 92 1.93 -0.87 -11.98
N LEU A 93 2.50 0.33 -11.88
CA LEU A 93 2.61 1.32 -12.94
C LEU A 93 4.08 1.48 -13.31
N GLU A 94 4.45 1.07 -14.52
CA GLU A 94 5.81 1.23 -15.03
C GLU A 94 5.99 2.58 -15.70
N TYR A 95 6.95 3.38 -15.25
CA TYR A 95 7.35 4.63 -15.89
C TYR A 95 8.71 4.47 -16.59
N GLU A 96 9.13 5.50 -17.31
CA GLU A 96 10.41 5.51 -18.04
C GLU A 96 11.62 5.28 -17.11
N ARG A 97 11.60 5.87 -15.90
CA ARG A 97 12.73 5.86 -14.97
C ARG A 97 12.58 4.96 -13.75
N PHE A 98 11.37 4.54 -13.41
CA PHE A 98 11.10 3.75 -12.21
C PHE A 98 9.81 2.94 -12.37
N VAL A 99 9.62 1.98 -11.48
CA VAL A 99 8.37 1.21 -11.33
C VAL A 99 7.71 1.66 -10.04
N PHE A 100 6.41 1.95 -10.09
CA PHE A 100 5.59 2.28 -8.93
C PHE A 100 4.65 1.12 -8.64
N MET A 101 4.62 0.62 -7.42
CA MET A 101 3.74 -0.47 -7.00
C MET A 101 2.95 -0.07 -5.76
N ASN A 102 1.62 -0.09 -5.85
CA ASN A 102 0.74 -0.07 -4.69
C ASN A 102 0.30 -1.51 -4.39
N SER A 103 0.37 -1.93 -3.14
CA SER A 103 -0.11 -3.24 -2.74
C SER A 103 -0.81 -3.23 -1.40
N TYR A 104 -1.83 -4.09 -1.29
CA TYR A 104 -2.46 -4.44 -0.02
C TYR A 104 -2.17 -5.89 0.32
N VAL A 105 -1.17 -6.11 1.18
CA VAL A 105 -0.65 -7.46 1.49
C VAL A 105 -1.65 -8.23 2.36
N PRO A 106 -1.86 -9.54 2.14
CA PRO A 106 -2.72 -10.36 2.99
C PRO A 106 -2.33 -10.31 4.48
N ASN A 107 -3.30 -10.04 5.36
CA ASN A 107 -3.13 -10.21 6.79
C ASN A 107 -3.23 -11.70 7.19
N ASN A 108 -2.33 -12.18 8.05
CA ASN A 108 -2.34 -13.56 8.56
C ASN A 108 -3.64 -13.92 9.31
N GLY A 109 -4.28 -12.98 10.00
CA GLY A 109 -5.42 -13.26 10.86
C GLY A 109 -5.18 -14.40 11.85
N ALA A 110 -6.27 -14.98 12.35
CA ALA A 110 -6.22 -16.04 13.37
C ALA A 110 -6.31 -17.47 12.80
N LYS A 111 -6.60 -17.63 11.50
CA LYS A 111 -6.88 -18.95 10.91
C LYS A 111 -5.67 -19.48 10.12
N PRO A 112 -5.30 -20.77 10.25
CA PRO A 112 -4.09 -21.33 9.61
C PRO A 112 -4.02 -21.20 8.08
N ASP A 113 -5.15 -21.29 7.39
CA ASP A 113 -5.28 -21.11 5.93
C ASP A 113 -4.79 -19.74 5.46
N ARG A 114 -5.03 -18.69 6.25
CA ARG A 114 -4.54 -17.34 5.95
C ARG A 114 -3.03 -17.21 6.09
N TRP A 115 -2.41 -18.03 6.95
CA TRP A 115 -0.96 -18.03 7.14
C TRP A 115 -0.24 -18.61 5.93
N GLU A 116 -0.76 -19.69 5.36
CA GLU A 116 -0.22 -20.25 4.12
C GLU A 116 -0.39 -19.28 2.97
N ARG A 117 -1.55 -18.63 2.88
CA ARG A 117 -1.81 -17.60 1.86
C ARG A 117 -0.80 -16.45 1.93
N ARG A 118 -0.50 -15.94 3.13
CA ARG A 118 0.54 -14.90 3.32
C ARG A 118 1.92 -15.42 2.96
N ARG A 119 2.26 -16.66 3.32
CA ARG A 119 3.58 -17.25 2.98
C ARG A 119 3.78 -17.36 1.46
N LEU A 120 2.75 -17.79 0.72
CA LEU A 120 2.79 -17.86 -0.74
C LEU A 120 2.90 -16.47 -1.37
N TRP A 121 2.18 -15.49 -0.82
CA TRP A 121 2.33 -14.09 -1.21
C TRP A 121 3.75 -13.57 -1.01
N ASP A 122 4.33 -13.77 0.19
CA ASP A 122 5.68 -13.32 0.52
C ASP A 122 6.71 -13.94 -0.43
N ALA A 123 6.56 -15.22 -0.79
CA ALA A 123 7.43 -15.88 -1.76
C ALA A 123 7.33 -15.28 -3.18
N ARG A 124 6.11 -14.94 -3.64
CA ARG A 124 5.91 -14.26 -4.94
C ARG A 124 6.51 -12.85 -4.91
N MET A 125 6.31 -12.12 -3.81
CA MET A 125 6.88 -10.79 -3.63
C MET A 125 8.40 -10.84 -3.61
N GLU A 126 9.02 -11.81 -2.91
CA GLU A 126 10.48 -12.00 -2.91
C GLU A 126 11.01 -12.22 -4.34
N ALA A 127 10.37 -13.09 -5.11
CA ALA A 127 10.74 -13.32 -6.51
C ALA A 127 10.64 -12.04 -7.35
N PHE A 128 9.53 -11.30 -7.19
CA PHE A 128 9.28 -10.04 -7.89
C PHE A 128 10.34 -8.98 -7.58
N VAL A 129 10.61 -8.70 -6.30
CA VAL A 129 11.60 -7.69 -5.93
C VAL A 129 13.02 -8.09 -6.33
N LYS A 130 13.35 -9.38 -6.28
CA LYS A 130 14.63 -9.90 -6.77
C LYS A 130 14.79 -9.69 -8.28
N HIS A 131 13.71 -9.85 -9.05
CA HIS A 131 13.71 -9.53 -10.48
C HIS A 131 14.00 -8.05 -10.73
N HIS A 132 13.32 -7.15 -9.99
CA HIS A 132 13.51 -5.70 -10.13
C HIS A 132 14.88 -5.19 -9.62
N ASN A 133 15.55 -5.93 -8.75
CA ASN A 133 16.90 -5.62 -8.28
C ASN A 133 18.01 -6.08 -9.26
N ALA A 134 17.68 -6.81 -10.32
CA ALA A 134 18.68 -7.28 -11.28
C ALA A 134 19.30 -6.11 -12.08
N PRO A 135 20.58 -6.22 -12.51
CA PRO A 135 21.22 -5.19 -13.32
C PRO A 135 20.42 -4.81 -14.58
N GLY A 136 20.36 -3.52 -14.87
CA GLY A 136 19.63 -2.99 -16.03
C GLY A 136 18.11 -2.88 -15.83
N ARG A 137 17.57 -3.24 -14.66
CA ARG A 137 16.16 -3.05 -14.31
C ARG A 137 15.91 -1.67 -13.70
N LYS A 138 14.70 -1.17 -13.90
CA LYS A 138 14.24 0.10 -13.34
C LYS A 138 14.08 -0.03 -11.82
N PRO A 139 14.48 0.98 -11.03
CA PRO A 139 14.29 0.97 -9.59
C PRO A 139 12.81 0.97 -9.22
N LEU A 140 12.47 0.37 -8.09
CA LEU A 140 11.11 0.18 -7.58
C LEU A 140 10.81 1.18 -6.44
N ILE A 141 9.62 1.78 -6.49
CA ILE A 141 8.93 2.39 -5.35
C ILE A 141 7.72 1.51 -5.05
N TRP A 142 7.69 0.93 -3.86
CA TRP A 142 6.63 0.05 -3.37
C TRP A 142 5.95 0.69 -2.17
N CYS A 143 4.65 0.91 -2.25
CA CYS A 143 3.84 1.46 -1.17
C CYS A 143 2.58 0.64 -0.87
N GLY A 144 1.93 0.99 0.23
CA GLY A 144 0.63 0.49 0.67
C GLY A 144 0.68 -0.16 2.05
N ASP A 145 -0.43 -0.79 2.44
CA ASP A 145 -0.51 -1.61 3.64
C ASP A 145 0.18 -2.96 3.41
N LEU A 146 1.34 -3.14 4.05
CA LEU A 146 2.16 -4.34 3.94
C LEU A 146 1.83 -5.39 5.02
N ASN A 147 0.88 -5.09 5.90
CA ASN A 147 0.41 -5.94 6.99
C ASN A 147 1.59 -6.57 7.76
N VAL A 148 2.62 -5.77 8.04
CA VAL A 148 3.76 -6.17 8.86
C VAL A 148 4.38 -4.93 9.52
N ALA A 149 4.52 -4.94 10.83
CA ALA A 149 5.38 -4.05 11.60
C ALA A 149 6.74 -4.73 11.76
N HIS A 150 7.80 -4.15 11.20
CA HIS A 150 9.07 -4.85 11.01
C HIS A 150 9.90 -4.95 12.30
N ARG A 151 9.96 -3.87 13.08
CA ARG A 151 10.77 -3.73 14.30
C ARG A 151 9.89 -3.48 15.52
N GLU A 152 10.43 -3.70 16.71
CA GLU A 152 9.72 -3.43 17.97
C GLU A 152 9.24 -1.99 18.11
N VAL A 153 10.00 -1.03 17.59
CA VAL A 153 9.60 0.38 17.54
C VAL A 153 8.44 0.68 16.58
N ASP A 154 8.01 -0.30 15.77
CA ASP A 154 6.84 -0.21 14.89
C ASP A 154 5.54 -0.64 15.58
N VAL A 155 5.57 -1.07 16.85
CA VAL A 155 4.39 -1.47 17.62
C VAL A 155 4.32 -0.82 18.99
N GLY A 156 3.12 -0.70 19.54
CA GLY A 156 2.91 -0.11 20.86
C GLY A 156 1.50 -0.41 21.40
N PRO A 157 1.28 -0.32 22.72
CA PRO A 157 2.16 0.33 23.71
C PRO A 157 3.37 -0.50 24.17
N GLN A 158 3.33 -1.83 24.08
CA GLN A 158 4.44 -2.73 24.49
C GLN A 158 4.68 -3.78 23.41
N PRO A 159 5.90 -3.95 22.85
CA PRO A 159 6.13 -4.91 21.76
C PRO A 159 5.82 -6.37 22.09
N GLU A 160 5.99 -6.78 23.36
CA GLU A 160 5.84 -8.17 23.82
C GLU A 160 4.42 -8.69 23.62
N MET A 161 3.41 -7.82 23.72
CA MET A 161 2.02 -8.20 23.52
C MET A 161 1.71 -8.57 22.06
N PHE A 162 2.57 -8.17 21.11
CA PHE A 162 2.34 -8.33 19.68
C PHE A 162 3.06 -9.54 19.08
N VAL A 163 3.95 -10.22 19.81
CA VAL A 163 4.86 -11.25 19.26
C VAL A 163 4.12 -12.40 18.57
N HIS A 164 2.86 -12.65 18.97
CA HIS A 164 1.99 -13.67 18.38
C HIS A 164 0.80 -13.08 17.60
N THR A 165 0.79 -11.77 17.39
CA THR A 165 -0.27 -11.05 16.68
C THR A 165 0.07 -10.96 15.20
N ALA A 166 -0.91 -11.25 14.35
CA ALA A 166 -0.78 -11.06 12.91
C ALA A 166 -0.33 -9.62 12.59
N GLY A 167 0.64 -9.48 11.70
CA GLY A 167 1.33 -8.22 11.44
C GLY A 167 2.58 -8.01 12.29
N PHE A 168 2.84 -8.80 13.34
CA PHE A 168 4.08 -8.68 14.13
C PHE A 168 4.68 -10.03 14.52
N THR A 169 4.24 -11.13 13.91
CA THR A 169 4.82 -12.44 14.19
C THR A 169 6.28 -12.51 13.75
N VAL A 170 7.10 -13.27 14.47
CA VAL A 170 8.52 -13.48 14.11
C VAL A 170 8.69 -13.94 12.65
N PRO A 171 7.90 -14.91 12.13
CA PRO A 171 8.03 -15.32 10.73
C PRO A 171 7.65 -14.24 9.70
N GLU A 172 6.63 -13.41 9.97
CA GLU A 172 6.28 -12.28 9.08
C GLU A 172 7.43 -11.26 9.01
N ARG A 173 7.96 -10.87 10.17
CA ARG A 173 9.08 -9.94 10.27
C ARG A 173 10.33 -10.46 9.56
N GLN A 174 10.68 -11.74 9.78
CA GLN A 174 11.82 -12.36 9.13
C GLN A 174 11.67 -12.40 7.61
N ARG A 175 10.51 -12.83 7.10
CA ARG A 175 10.25 -12.84 5.64
C ARG A 175 10.28 -11.44 5.05
N PHE A 176 9.67 -10.46 5.72
CA PHE A 176 9.71 -9.07 5.26
C PHE A 176 11.14 -8.54 5.19
N GLY A 177 11.97 -8.77 6.22
CA GLY A 177 13.39 -8.43 6.20
C GLY A 177 14.16 -9.11 5.05
N GLN A 178 13.87 -10.39 4.76
CA GLN A 178 14.46 -11.09 3.62
C GLN A 178 14.02 -10.49 2.27
N ILE A 179 12.75 -10.18 2.08
CA ILE A 179 12.23 -9.52 0.87
C ILE A 179 12.98 -8.21 0.63
N LEU A 180 13.12 -7.36 1.67
CA LEU A 180 13.85 -6.10 1.54
C LEU A 180 15.32 -6.32 1.14
N LEU A 181 15.99 -7.26 1.80
CA LEU A 181 17.38 -7.60 1.51
C LEU A 181 17.58 -8.11 0.08
N LYS A 182 16.75 -9.06 -0.37
CA LYS A 182 16.84 -9.66 -1.71
C LYS A 182 16.51 -8.65 -2.81
N GLY A 183 15.59 -7.73 -2.54
CA GLY A 183 15.20 -6.66 -3.45
C GLY A 183 16.14 -5.44 -3.46
N GLY A 184 17.16 -5.38 -2.59
CA GLY A 184 17.98 -4.17 -2.46
C GLY A 184 17.14 -2.96 -2.07
N LEU A 185 16.12 -3.19 -1.25
CA LEU A 185 15.09 -2.22 -0.89
C LEU A 185 15.33 -1.63 0.50
N VAL A 186 14.90 -0.39 0.66
CA VAL A 186 15.05 0.41 1.87
C VAL A 186 13.68 0.86 2.36
N ASP A 187 13.43 0.66 3.65
CA ASP A 187 12.32 1.30 4.34
C ASP A 187 12.60 2.80 4.48
N VAL A 188 11.90 3.60 3.67
CA VAL A 188 12.18 5.03 3.54
C VAL A 188 11.93 5.77 4.85
N TYR A 189 10.88 5.40 5.61
CA TYR A 189 10.61 6.04 6.91
C TYR A 189 11.78 5.84 7.87
N ARG A 190 12.24 4.59 7.98
CA ARG A 190 13.34 4.26 8.89
C ARG A 190 14.69 4.81 8.44
N ALA A 191 14.91 4.93 7.14
CA ALA A 191 16.13 5.55 6.62
C ALA A 191 16.24 7.04 6.96
N LEU A 192 15.12 7.78 6.99
CA LEU A 192 15.11 9.21 7.30
C LEU A 192 14.94 9.51 8.80
N HIS A 193 14.21 8.68 9.54
CA HIS A 193 13.83 8.97 10.93
C HIS A 193 14.42 8.01 11.97
N GLY A 194 15.24 7.04 11.56
CA GLY A 194 15.85 6.07 12.46
C GLY A 194 14.81 5.30 13.27
N ASP A 195 14.97 5.26 14.59
CA ASP A 195 14.05 4.58 15.51
C ASP A 195 12.98 5.53 16.10
N ARG A 196 12.61 6.61 15.40
CA ARG A 196 11.43 7.40 15.78
C ARG A 196 10.18 6.53 15.75
N GLN A 197 9.50 6.36 16.87
CA GLN A 197 8.25 5.58 16.91
C GLN A 197 7.17 6.25 16.05
N ALA A 198 6.44 5.43 15.31
CA ALA A 198 5.35 5.83 14.44
C ALA A 198 4.36 4.69 14.28
N PHE A 199 3.09 5.05 14.13
CA PHE A 199 2.01 4.10 13.91
C PHE A 199 1.15 4.60 12.76
N THR A 200 0.81 3.69 11.86
CA THR A 200 -0.04 4.00 10.71
C THR A 200 -1.42 3.41 10.91
N TRP A 201 -1.51 2.26 11.56
CA TRP A 201 -2.76 1.64 11.97
C TRP A 201 -3.02 1.78 13.47
N ARG A 202 -4.29 1.97 13.84
CA ARG A 202 -4.75 2.04 15.24
C ARG A 202 -6.02 1.22 15.46
N SER A 203 -6.02 0.42 16.52
CA SER A 203 -7.23 -0.27 16.96
C SER A 203 -8.30 0.71 17.46
N HIS A 204 -9.56 0.29 17.40
CA HIS A 204 -10.67 1.05 17.96
C HIS A 204 -10.96 0.60 19.40
N LEU A 205 -11.29 1.53 20.29
CA LEU A 205 -11.67 1.22 21.66
C LEU A 205 -12.89 0.27 21.69
N GLY A 206 -12.78 -0.85 22.39
CA GLY A 206 -13.89 -1.80 22.58
C GLY A 206 -14.23 -2.65 21.35
N SER A 207 -13.41 -2.62 20.30
CA SER A 207 -13.75 -3.25 19.00
C SER A 207 -13.61 -4.77 18.93
N GLY A 208 -13.25 -5.44 20.02
CA GLY A 208 -13.00 -6.87 19.95
C GLY A 208 -13.42 -7.70 21.16
N GLY A 209 -14.34 -7.18 21.98
CA GLY A 209 -14.85 -7.87 23.16
C GLY A 209 -13.77 -8.14 24.21
N PRO A 210 -14.07 -8.93 25.26
CA PRO A 210 -13.17 -9.10 26.41
C PRO A 210 -11.80 -9.69 26.05
N ILE A 211 -11.74 -10.50 24.97
CA ILE A 211 -10.52 -11.19 24.52
C ILE A 211 -9.57 -10.24 23.79
N ARG A 212 -10.08 -9.15 23.18
CA ARG A 212 -9.25 -8.18 22.44
C ARG A 212 -9.16 -6.81 23.10
N ALA A 213 -9.76 -6.63 24.29
CA ALA A 213 -9.59 -5.42 25.11
C ALA A 213 -8.11 -5.13 25.41
N ALA A 214 -7.27 -6.17 25.44
CA ALA A 214 -5.81 -6.02 25.54
C ALA A 214 -5.18 -5.23 24.37
N TYR A 215 -5.84 -5.17 23.20
CA TYR A 215 -5.40 -4.39 22.04
C TYR A 215 -6.08 -3.03 21.95
N ASP A 216 -6.87 -2.61 22.93
CA ASP A 216 -7.36 -1.23 22.96
C ASP A 216 -6.15 -0.28 22.96
N TRP A 217 -6.20 0.74 22.11
CA TRP A 217 -5.11 1.72 21.91
C TRP A 217 -3.83 1.17 21.27
N ALA A 218 -3.83 -0.08 20.82
CA ALA A 218 -2.75 -0.67 20.05
C ALA A 218 -2.45 0.16 18.79
N GLY A 219 -1.17 0.30 18.49
CA GLY A 219 -0.67 0.90 17.25
C GLY A 219 0.32 -0.03 16.56
N MET A 220 0.25 -0.07 15.24
CA MET A 220 1.23 -0.74 14.38
C MET A 220 1.61 0.17 13.20
N ARG A 221 2.87 0.14 12.77
CA ARG A 221 3.28 0.71 11.47
C ARG A 221 3.20 -0.38 10.41
N LEU A 222 2.07 -0.45 9.72
CA LEU A 222 1.78 -1.44 8.68
C LEU A 222 1.94 -0.87 7.26
N ASP A 223 1.97 0.46 7.13
CA ASP A 223 2.01 1.15 5.85
C ASP A 223 3.40 1.71 5.59
N TYR A 224 3.85 1.54 4.35
CA TYR A 224 5.23 1.84 3.97
C TYR A 224 5.31 2.62 2.66
N PHE A 225 6.40 3.39 2.54
CA PHE A 225 7.10 3.54 1.28
C PHE A 225 8.43 2.79 1.40
N ILE A 226 8.58 1.77 0.55
CA ILE A 226 9.79 1.01 0.34
C ILE A 226 10.37 1.43 -1.01
N ALA A 227 11.68 1.70 -1.08
CA ALA A 227 12.30 2.12 -2.33
C ALA A 227 13.59 1.34 -2.60
N SER A 228 13.92 1.10 -3.87
CA SER A 228 15.27 0.66 -4.24
C SER A 228 16.31 1.63 -3.67
N ALA A 229 17.40 1.10 -3.12
CA ALA A 229 18.43 1.92 -2.48
C ALA A 229 18.98 3.05 -3.39
N SER A 230 19.01 2.81 -4.72
CA SER A 230 19.41 3.79 -5.73
C SER A 230 18.50 5.03 -5.81
N LEU A 231 17.27 4.97 -5.29
CA LEU A 231 16.35 6.11 -5.24
C LEU A 231 16.50 6.94 -3.96
N MET A 232 17.23 6.48 -2.95
CA MET A 232 17.37 7.21 -1.70
C MET A 232 17.92 8.63 -1.85
N PRO A 233 18.91 8.92 -2.73
CA PRO A 233 19.35 10.29 -2.98
C PRO A 233 18.26 11.23 -3.53
N ARG A 234 17.18 10.69 -4.10
CA ARG A 234 16.02 11.46 -4.58
C ARG A 234 14.99 11.69 -3.48
N VAL A 235 15.02 10.97 -2.37
CA VAL A 235 14.03 11.12 -1.30
C VAL A 235 14.29 12.41 -0.55
N LYS A 236 13.34 13.34 -0.62
CA LYS A 236 13.38 14.62 0.10
C LYS A 236 12.81 14.50 1.51
N SER A 237 11.66 13.86 1.65
CA SER A 237 11.00 13.67 2.94
C SER A 237 9.99 12.54 2.89
N ILE A 238 9.74 11.94 4.04
CA ILE A 238 8.63 11.02 4.29
C ILE A 238 7.93 11.48 5.57
N ARG A 239 6.62 11.64 5.53
CA ARG A 239 5.81 12.14 6.65
C ARG A 239 4.55 11.33 6.83
N LEU A 240 4.06 11.27 8.06
CA LEU A 240 2.73 10.74 8.40
C LEU A 240 1.76 11.90 8.58
N SER A 241 0.48 11.70 8.27
CA SER A 241 -0.58 12.66 8.62
C SER A 241 -0.69 12.89 10.14
N THR A 242 -0.12 12.01 10.95
CA THR A 242 -0.09 12.07 12.42
C THR A 242 1.17 12.72 13.00
N ASP A 243 2.19 13.06 12.18
CA ASP A 243 3.50 13.53 12.69
C ASP A 243 3.43 14.79 13.55
N SER A 244 2.41 15.63 13.36
CA SER A 244 2.18 16.86 14.12
C SER A 244 1.23 16.71 15.31
N MET A 245 0.78 15.48 15.59
CA MET A 245 -0.20 15.19 16.64
C MET A 245 0.47 14.60 17.87
N VAL A 246 -0.07 14.94 19.05
CA VAL A 246 0.26 14.22 20.28
C VAL A 246 -0.37 12.83 20.25
N GLU A 247 0.35 11.86 20.79
CA GLU A 247 0.00 10.43 20.78
C GLU A 247 -1.42 10.16 21.30
N GLU A 248 -1.82 10.84 22.38
CA GLU A 248 -3.14 10.72 23.00
C GLU A 248 -4.27 11.10 22.05
N PHE A 249 -4.07 12.14 21.23
CA PHE A 249 -5.05 12.57 20.24
C PHE A 249 -5.04 11.67 19.01
N ALA A 250 -3.87 11.22 18.55
CA ALA A 250 -3.74 10.31 17.42
C ALA A 250 -4.46 8.96 17.67
N ARG A 251 -4.46 8.48 18.92
CA ARG A 251 -5.18 7.27 19.37
C ARG A 251 -6.70 7.34 19.16
N LEU A 252 -7.28 8.53 19.14
CA LEU A 252 -8.71 8.73 18.89
C LEU A 252 -9.08 8.64 17.41
N ARG A 253 -8.09 8.48 16.52
CA ARG A 253 -8.23 8.43 15.06
C ARG A 253 -9.06 9.58 14.49
N PRO A 254 -8.68 10.83 14.76
CA PRO A 254 -9.45 11.97 14.30
C PRO A 254 -9.45 12.00 12.76
N VAL A 255 -10.61 12.33 12.19
CA VAL A 255 -10.82 12.38 10.73
C VAL A 255 -9.81 13.30 10.02
N THR A 256 -9.24 14.28 10.74
CA THR A 256 -8.25 15.22 10.21
C THR A 256 -6.91 14.58 9.83
N CYS A 257 -6.58 13.39 10.34
CA CYS A 257 -5.36 12.66 9.94
C CYS A 257 -5.60 11.22 9.51
N PHE A 258 -6.67 10.57 9.98
CA PHE A 258 -7.04 9.22 9.54
C PHE A 258 -8.04 9.23 8.38
N PHE A 259 -8.63 10.38 8.05
CA PHE A 259 -9.54 10.54 6.90
C PHE A 259 -10.73 9.56 6.90
N GLY A 260 -11.13 9.07 8.07
CA GLY A 260 -12.22 8.11 8.24
C GLY A 260 -11.79 6.64 8.23
N SER A 261 -10.51 6.36 7.97
CA SER A 261 -9.91 5.01 8.05
C SER A 261 -9.37 4.72 9.46
N ASP A 262 -8.99 3.47 9.72
CA ASP A 262 -8.15 3.09 10.85
C ASP A 262 -6.65 3.15 10.53
N HIS A 263 -6.31 3.44 9.27
CA HIS A 263 -4.98 3.79 8.79
C HIS A 263 -4.82 5.29 8.56
N CYS A 264 -3.62 5.83 8.81
CA CYS A 264 -3.26 7.23 8.53
C CYS A 264 -2.40 7.32 7.27
N ALA A 265 -2.46 8.44 6.55
CA ALA A 265 -1.73 8.60 5.28
C ALA A 265 -0.22 8.79 5.47
N LEU A 266 0.55 8.27 4.51
CA LEU A 266 1.98 8.56 4.35
C LEU A 266 2.19 9.46 3.13
N PHE A 267 3.10 10.41 3.26
CA PHE A 267 3.47 11.36 2.21
C PHE A 267 4.96 11.24 1.91
N LEU A 268 5.30 10.63 0.78
CA LEU A 268 6.65 10.63 0.22
C LEU A 268 6.82 11.82 -0.72
N THR A 269 7.88 12.60 -0.53
CA THR A 269 8.27 13.67 -1.44
C THR A 269 9.65 13.36 -2.02
N LEU A 270 9.77 13.43 -3.34
CA LEU A 270 11.04 13.30 -4.04
C LEU A 270 11.55 14.67 -4.52
N HIS A 271 12.85 14.82 -4.67
CA HIS A 271 13.45 15.94 -5.37
C HIS A 271 13.03 15.94 -6.86
N PRO A 272 12.81 17.11 -7.48
CA PRO A 272 12.40 17.22 -8.89
C PRO A 272 13.50 16.79 -9.86
N HIS A 273 14.77 17.04 -9.51
CA HIS A 273 15.95 16.70 -10.30
C HIS A 273 16.87 15.75 -9.55
N ASP A 274 17.80 15.11 -10.27
CA ASP A 274 18.84 14.31 -9.64
C ASP A 274 19.68 15.25 -8.77
N ALA A 275 20.18 14.77 -7.62
CA ALA A 275 20.93 15.62 -6.70
C ALA A 275 22.20 16.25 -7.34
N SER A 276 22.64 15.73 -8.49
CA SER A 276 23.69 16.29 -9.33
C SER A 276 23.30 17.55 -10.12
N ASP A 277 22.01 17.84 -10.27
CA ASP A 277 21.48 18.86 -11.17
C ASP A 277 20.84 20.05 -10.41
N ALA A 278 21.05 20.12 -9.08
CA ALA A 278 20.43 21.14 -8.24
C ALA A 278 21.15 22.50 -8.33
N SER A 279 21.04 23.17 -9.48
CA SER A 279 21.09 24.64 -9.54
C SER A 279 19.72 25.17 -9.96
N GLU A 280 19.08 25.87 -9.02
CA GLU A 280 17.97 26.81 -9.24
C GLU A 280 16.68 26.28 -9.89
N ALA A 281 15.70 25.90 -9.06
CA ALA A 281 14.29 26.17 -9.36
C ALA A 281 13.41 26.04 -8.11
N LYS A 282 12.62 27.09 -7.84
CA LYS A 282 11.44 27.04 -6.97
C LYS A 282 10.26 26.57 -7.84
N GLU A 283 9.74 25.35 -7.65
CA GLU A 283 8.37 25.04 -8.06
C GLU A 283 7.77 23.78 -7.42
N HIS A 284 6.44 23.71 -7.51
CA HIS A 284 5.49 22.92 -6.72
C HIS A 284 5.70 21.40 -6.73
N ALA A 285 5.53 20.79 -5.55
CA ALA A 285 5.45 19.35 -5.39
C ALA A 285 4.29 18.79 -6.24
N LYS A 286 4.57 17.76 -7.04
CA LYS A 286 3.54 16.97 -7.72
C LYS A 286 3.23 15.78 -6.83
N ASP A 287 2.07 15.80 -6.19
CA ASP A 287 1.65 14.77 -5.24
C ASP A 287 1.22 13.49 -5.99
N VAL A 288 1.69 12.34 -5.52
CA VAL A 288 1.11 11.02 -5.82
C VAL A 288 0.32 10.63 -4.58
N ILE A 289 -1.00 10.49 -4.70
CA ILE A 289 -1.87 10.06 -3.62
C ILE A 289 -2.15 8.57 -3.79
N CYS A 290 -1.75 7.78 -2.80
CA CYS A 290 -2.01 6.35 -2.75
C CYS A 290 -3.20 6.10 -1.83
N ILE A 291 -4.17 5.33 -2.32
CA ILE A 291 -5.31 4.88 -1.52
C ILE A 291 -5.17 3.35 -1.41
N SER A 292 -4.97 2.86 -0.20
CA SER A 292 -5.03 1.43 0.13
C SER A 292 -5.92 1.29 1.36
N ASP A 293 -6.98 0.48 1.24
CA ASP A 293 -7.89 0.06 2.32
C ASP A 293 -7.88 -1.47 2.43
#